data_AF-A0A7L3K579-F1
#
_entry.id   AF-A0A7L3K579-F1
#
_cell.length_a   1.000
_cell.length_b   1.000
_cell.length_c   1.000
_cell.angle_alpha   90.00
_cell.angle_beta   90.00
_cell.angle_gamma   90.00
#
_symmetry.space_group_name_H-M   'P 1'
#
loop_
_entity.id
_entity.type
_entity.pdbx_description
1 polymer ?
#
loop_
_entity_poly.entity_id
_entity_poly.type
_entity_poly.pdbx_seq_one_letter_code
_entity_poly.pdbx_strand_id
1 'polypeptide(L)'
;QPELGKPMRNCYPLPGPDFTYGKYMHRRDGGVPEAIGHWDSVKAKPHKRVMPRDFVTMSRRAAEEGCTKAREFAHYYKHTDIRLKDKQILRYGCKVPPGMTFGRPPRPATPFFDLLQHRYKELWMEEQRARTRVQHVVKKKLQPGAVRENRASFLRAQPLPVKEESFWHPQRYEKVQTPHCPT
;
A
#
# COMPACT_ATOMS: atom_id res chain seq x y z
N GLN A 1 -23.46 58.87 -19.74
CA GLN A 1 -22.78 58.26 -20.91
C GLN A 1 -21.33 58.02 -20.52
N PRO A 2 -20.70 56.89 -20.90
CA PRO A 2 -19.27 56.71 -20.65
C PRO A 2 -18.46 57.75 -21.45
N GLU A 3 -17.47 58.36 -20.82
CA GLU A 3 -16.57 59.32 -21.47
C GLU A 3 -15.66 58.59 -22.47
N LEU A 4 -15.62 59.09 -23.72
CA LEU A 4 -14.85 58.47 -24.79
C LEU A 4 -13.35 58.48 -24.45
N GLY A 5 -12.70 57.32 -24.53
CA GLY A 5 -11.25 57.18 -24.32
C GLY A 5 -10.80 56.97 -22.87
N LYS A 6 -11.71 56.96 -21.89
CA LYS A 6 -11.37 56.63 -20.50
C LYS A 6 -11.78 55.19 -20.15
N PRO A 7 -10.93 54.43 -19.43
CA PRO A 7 -11.31 53.11 -18.94
C PRO A 7 -12.43 53.22 -17.91
N MET A 8 -13.21 52.15 -17.77
CA MET A 8 -14.29 52.09 -16.79
C MET A 8 -13.74 52.28 -15.37
N ARG A 9 -14.33 53.21 -14.62
CA ARG A 9 -13.94 53.46 -13.23
C ARG A 9 -14.33 52.26 -12.38
N ASN A 10 -13.38 51.71 -11.63
CA ASN A 10 -13.60 50.61 -10.69
C ASN A 10 -13.39 51.14 -9.27
N CYS A 11 -14.29 50.83 -8.33
CA CYS A 11 -14.31 51.42 -6.98
C CYS A 11 -13.31 50.80 -5.99
N TYR A 12 -12.24 50.17 -6.48
CA TYR A 12 -11.23 49.58 -5.61
C TYR A 12 -10.16 50.61 -5.26
N PRO A 13 -9.74 50.72 -3.99
CA PRO A 13 -8.60 51.55 -3.61
C PRO A 13 -7.35 50.93 -4.24
N LEU A 14 -6.82 51.59 -5.28
CA LEU A 14 -5.57 51.18 -5.90
C LEU A 14 -4.39 51.74 -5.09
N PRO A 15 -3.29 50.97 -4.98
CA PRO A 15 -2.05 51.50 -4.44
C PRO A 15 -1.56 52.67 -5.32
N GLY A 16 -0.79 53.57 -4.71
CA GLY A 16 -0.36 54.83 -5.33
C GLY A 16 0.47 54.66 -6.61
N PRO A 17 0.78 55.76 -7.31
CA PRO A 17 1.44 55.72 -8.63
C PRO A 17 2.83 55.06 -8.60
N ASP A 18 3.49 54.99 -7.45
CA ASP A 18 4.80 54.34 -7.28
C ASP A 18 4.71 52.80 -7.19
N PHE A 19 3.49 52.24 -7.11
CA PHE A 19 3.31 50.80 -7.01
C PHE A 19 3.46 50.10 -8.36
N THR A 20 4.43 49.20 -8.45
CA THR A 20 4.64 48.37 -9.64
C THR A 20 3.73 47.15 -9.59
N TYR A 21 2.74 47.10 -10.49
CA TYR A 21 1.88 45.92 -10.63
C TYR A 21 2.65 44.73 -11.22
N GLY A 22 2.31 43.53 -10.75
CA GLY A 22 2.93 42.28 -11.20
C GLY A 22 3.59 41.51 -10.06
N LYS A 23 4.04 40.29 -10.35
CA LYS A 23 4.79 39.48 -9.39
C LYS A 23 6.27 39.83 -9.50
N TYR A 24 6.82 40.46 -8.46
CA TYR A 24 8.25 40.65 -8.35
C TYR A 24 8.93 39.29 -8.10
N MET A 25 9.69 38.82 -9.09
CA MET A 25 10.53 37.63 -8.94
C MET A 25 11.89 38.06 -8.43
N HIS A 26 12.04 38.03 -7.10
CA HIS A 26 13.31 38.30 -6.45
C HIS A 26 14.33 37.20 -6.84
N ARG A 27 15.19 37.49 -7.83
CA ARG A 27 16.30 36.62 -8.19
C ARG A 27 17.38 36.74 -7.14
N ARG A 28 17.53 35.69 -6.33
CA ARG A 28 18.58 35.59 -5.32
C ARG A 28 19.67 34.59 -5.75
N ASP A 29 19.86 34.47 -7.07
CA ASP A 29 20.59 33.37 -7.69
C ASP A 29 22.06 33.69 -7.95
N GLY A 30 22.63 34.76 -7.36
CA GLY A 30 24.08 35.00 -7.44
C GLY A 30 24.65 35.36 -8.83
N GLY A 31 23.82 35.28 -9.87
CA GLY A 31 24.23 35.40 -11.25
C GLY A 31 25.08 34.23 -11.75
N VAL A 32 25.50 34.36 -13.01
CA VAL A 32 26.41 33.42 -13.70
C VAL A 32 27.71 33.14 -12.93
N PRO A 33 28.41 34.13 -12.31
CA PRO A 33 29.69 33.84 -11.65
C PRO A 33 29.54 32.97 -10.39
N GLU A 34 28.47 33.11 -9.61
CA GLU A 34 28.21 32.19 -8.50
C GLU A 34 27.88 30.77 -9.00
N ALA A 35 27.12 30.65 -10.10
CA ALA A 35 26.79 29.35 -10.68
C ALA A 35 28.01 28.58 -11.23
N ILE A 36 28.99 29.29 -11.80
CA ILE A 36 30.21 28.67 -12.35
C ILE A 36 31.26 28.45 -11.25
N GLY A 37 31.47 29.42 -10.37
CA GLY A 37 32.58 29.42 -9.41
C GLY A 37 32.31 28.67 -8.11
N HIS A 38 31.04 28.42 -7.76
CA HIS A 38 30.67 27.88 -6.46
C HIS A 38 29.71 26.69 -6.57
N TRP A 39 30.19 25.58 -7.15
CA TRP A 39 29.40 24.35 -7.30
C TRP A 39 28.91 23.75 -5.97
N ASP A 40 29.54 24.08 -4.84
CA ASP A 40 29.21 23.60 -3.49
C ASP A 40 28.55 24.67 -2.57
N SER A 41 28.30 25.90 -3.05
CA SER A 41 27.65 26.93 -2.23
C SER A 41 26.13 26.78 -2.17
N VAL A 42 25.52 26.25 -3.23
CA VAL A 42 24.07 26.07 -3.31
C VAL A 42 23.67 24.77 -2.62
N LYS A 43 23.49 24.85 -1.30
CA LYS A 43 22.82 23.79 -0.55
C LYS A 43 21.37 23.73 -1.01
N ALA A 44 21.05 22.77 -1.87
CA ALA A 44 19.68 22.50 -2.29
C ALA A 44 18.80 22.42 -1.05
N LYS A 45 17.79 23.30 -0.96
CA LYS A 45 16.80 23.19 0.11
C LYS A 45 16.17 21.81 -0.03
N PRO A 46 16.26 20.93 0.98
CA PRO A 46 15.64 19.62 0.86
C PRO A 46 14.15 19.85 0.63
N HIS A 47 13.65 19.42 -0.52
CA HIS A 47 12.22 19.48 -0.80
C HIS A 47 11.56 18.57 0.23
N LYS A 48 11.01 19.16 1.30
CA LYS A 48 10.31 18.43 2.35
C LYS A 48 9.06 17.84 1.70
N ARG A 49 9.13 16.58 1.28
CA ARG A 49 7.97 15.83 0.81
C ARG A 49 7.00 15.73 1.98
N VAL A 50 5.94 16.53 1.92
CA VAL A 50 4.83 16.46 2.87
C VAL A 50 4.06 15.20 2.55
N MET A 51 4.24 14.15 3.35
CA MET A 51 3.46 12.93 3.19
C MET A 51 1.97 13.21 3.42
N PRO A 52 1.07 12.58 2.65
CA PRO A 52 -0.36 12.69 2.87
C PRO A 52 -0.76 12.13 4.24
N ARG A 53 -1.84 12.68 4.80
CA ARG A 53 -2.42 12.22 6.06
C ARG A 53 -3.00 10.81 5.94
N ASP A 54 -2.89 10.03 7.01
CA ASP A 54 -3.46 8.69 7.12
C ASP A 54 -4.83 8.77 7.82
N PHE A 55 -5.88 9.03 7.03
CA PHE A 55 -7.24 9.14 7.55
C PHE A 55 -7.76 7.84 8.16
N VAL A 56 -7.29 6.66 7.72
CA VAL A 56 -7.77 5.39 8.25
C VAL A 56 -7.32 5.22 9.70
N THR A 57 -6.04 5.47 9.97
CA THR A 57 -5.51 5.40 11.34
C THR A 57 -6.05 6.51 12.22
N MET A 58 -6.18 7.73 11.71
CA MET A 58 -6.77 8.85 12.47
C MET A 58 -8.23 8.58 12.82
N SER A 59 -9.06 8.14 11.87
CA SER A 59 -10.47 7.83 12.13
C SER A 59 -10.63 6.68 13.14
N ARG A 60 -9.76 5.67 13.05
CA ARG A 60 -9.76 4.56 14.02
C ARG A 60 -9.47 5.05 15.43
N ARG A 61 -8.43 5.88 15.61
CA ARG A 61 -8.08 6.42 16.93
C ARG A 61 -9.12 7.40 17.46
N ALA A 62 -9.69 8.23 16.58
CA ALA A 62 -10.79 9.11 16.96
C ALA A 62 -11.97 8.31 17.53
N ALA A 63 -12.29 7.16 16.92
CA ALA A 63 -13.33 6.26 17.45
C ALA A 63 -12.91 5.59 18.77
N GLU A 64 -11.63 5.18 18.91
CA GLU A 64 -11.08 4.65 20.17
C GLU A 64 -11.14 5.70 21.31
N GLU A 65 -10.96 6.99 20.99
CA GLU A 65 -11.07 8.12 21.93
C GLU A 65 -12.52 8.58 22.18
N GLY A 66 -13.51 7.93 21.57
CA GLY A 66 -14.92 8.21 21.80
C GLY A 66 -15.50 9.36 20.97
N CYS A 67 -14.84 9.79 19.89
CA CYS A 67 -15.44 10.72 18.93
C CYS A 67 -16.63 10.04 18.24
N THR A 68 -17.82 10.61 18.38
CA THR A 68 -19.06 10.09 17.78
C THR A 68 -19.63 11.04 16.74
N LYS A 69 -19.41 12.35 16.88
CA LYS A 69 -19.95 13.38 15.98
C LYS A 69 -18.91 13.89 15.00
N ALA A 70 -19.36 14.26 13.79
CA ALA A 70 -18.48 14.81 12.76
C ALA A 70 -17.68 16.06 13.20
N ARG A 71 -18.25 16.90 14.08
CA ARG A 71 -17.53 18.06 14.63
C ARG A 71 -16.36 17.63 15.53
N GLU A 72 -16.55 16.60 16.34
CA GLU A 72 -15.51 16.03 17.21
C GLU A 72 -14.38 15.46 16.37
N PHE A 73 -14.71 14.72 15.30
CA PHE A 73 -13.71 14.26 14.32
C PHE A 73 -12.94 15.43 13.68
N ALA A 74 -13.61 16.53 13.33
CA ALA A 74 -12.95 17.70 12.76
C ALA A 74 -12.00 18.38 13.77
N HIS A 75 -12.36 18.42 15.06
CA HIS A 75 -11.45 18.87 16.12
C HIS A 75 -10.28 17.90 16.28
N TYR A 76 -10.54 16.59 16.27
CA TYR A 76 -9.52 15.57 16.36
C TYR A 76 -8.47 15.71 15.25
N TYR A 77 -8.88 15.86 13.99
CA TYR A 77 -7.97 16.02 12.84
C TYR A 77 -7.15 17.32 12.83
N LYS A 78 -7.54 18.32 13.64
CA LYS A 78 -6.73 19.53 13.85
C LYS A 78 -5.60 19.27 14.84
N HIS A 79 -5.85 18.45 15.86
CA HIS A 79 -4.89 18.16 16.92
C HIS A 79 -3.99 16.95 16.62
N THR A 80 -4.45 16.00 15.81
CA THR A 80 -3.69 14.82 15.42
C THR A 80 -3.30 14.88 13.94
N ASP A 81 -1.99 14.91 13.66
CA ASP A 81 -1.45 14.84 12.29
C ASP A 81 -0.66 13.54 12.11
N ILE A 82 -1.37 12.44 11.83
CA ILE A 82 -0.76 11.15 11.50
C ILE A 82 -0.60 11.09 9.98
N ARG A 83 0.63 10.89 9.52
CA ARG A 83 0.96 10.84 8.09
C ARG A 83 1.41 9.46 7.66
N LEU A 84 1.15 9.14 6.39
CA LEU A 84 1.65 7.91 5.79
C LEU A 84 3.18 7.91 5.81
N LYS A 85 3.75 6.74 6.13
CA LYS A 85 5.19 6.51 5.98
C LYS A 85 5.52 6.55 4.49
N ASP A 86 6.66 7.14 4.14
CA ASP A 86 7.13 7.18 2.76
C ASP A 86 7.46 5.75 2.31
N LYS A 87 6.50 5.12 1.60
CA LYS A 87 6.64 3.75 1.09
C LYS A 87 7.66 3.66 -0.06
N GLN A 88 8.08 4.79 -0.63
CA GLN A 88 9.02 4.80 -1.75
C GLN A 88 10.47 4.62 -1.35
N ILE A 89 10.76 4.68 -0.06
CA ILE A 89 12.05 4.26 0.44
C ILE A 89 11.79 2.94 1.12
N LEU A 90 11.77 1.86 0.32
CA LEU A 90 12.42 0.63 0.74
C LEU A 90 13.87 1.02 1.02
N ARG A 91 14.10 1.65 2.17
CA ARG A 91 15.39 1.67 2.82
C ARG A 91 15.60 0.20 3.02
N TYR A 92 16.33 -0.44 2.10
CA TYR A 92 16.83 -1.78 2.27
C TYR A 92 17.51 -1.73 3.64
N GLY A 93 16.79 -2.21 4.66
CA GLY A 93 17.17 -2.07 6.07
C GLY A 93 18.40 -2.91 6.41
N CYS A 94 18.93 -3.63 5.42
CA CYS A 94 20.20 -4.27 5.51
C CYS A 94 21.28 -3.20 5.30
N LYS A 95 21.95 -2.83 6.40
CA LYS A 95 23.25 -2.15 6.31
C LYS A 95 24.11 -2.98 5.36
N VAL A 96 24.43 -2.41 4.21
CA VAL A 96 25.32 -3.03 3.22
C VAL A 96 26.64 -3.33 3.94
N PRO A 97 27.11 -4.59 3.99
CA PRO A 97 28.39 -4.91 4.62
C PRO A 97 29.52 -4.07 4.00
N PRO A 98 30.49 -3.60 4.79
CA PRO A 98 31.67 -2.93 4.25
C PRO A 98 32.35 -3.85 3.23
N GLY A 99 32.49 -3.40 1.97
CA GLY A 99 33.09 -4.18 0.88
C GLY A 99 32.10 -4.90 -0.05
N MET A 100 30.79 -4.75 0.14
CA MET A 100 29.81 -5.26 -0.84
C MET A 100 29.76 -4.36 -2.08
N THR A 101 30.03 -4.95 -3.25
CA THR A 101 29.90 -4.27 -4.55
C THR A 101 28.46 -4.30 -5.03
N PHE A 102 27.94 -3.17 -5.47
CA PHE A 102 26.61 -3.08 -6.08
C PHE A 102 26.63 -3.62 -7.51
N GLY A 103 25.56 -4.29 -7.92
CA GLY A 103 25.40 -4.85 -9.25
C GLY A 103 25.07 -6.35 -9.22
N ARG A 104 24.85 -6.92 -10.39
CA ARG A 104 24.62 -8.36 -10.55
C ARG A 104 25.99 -9.04 -10.79
N PRO A 105 26.41 -10.01 -9.96
CA PRO A 105 27.64 -10.73 -10.23
C PRO A 105 27.53 -11.46 -11.57
N PRO A 106 28.66 -11.69 -12.27
CA PRO A 106 28.65 -12.50 -13.47
C PRO A 106 28.07 -13.87 -13.17
N ARG A 107 27.26 -14.39 -14.10
CA ARG A 107 26.73 -15.75 -13.98
C ARG A 107 27.91 -16.72 -13.87
N PRO A 108 27.93 -17.65 -12.89
CA PRO A 108 28.97 -18.67 -12.84
C PRO A 108 28.92 -19.50 -14.13
N ALA A 109 30.10 -19.84 -14.66
CA ALA A 109 30.19 -20.75 -15.80
C ALA A 109 29.54 -22.09 -15.45
N THR A 110 28.92 -22.74 -16.42
CA THR A 110 28.48 -24.12 -16.27
C THR A 110 29.72 -25.00 -15.99
N PRO A 111 29.78 -25.71 -14.86
CA PRO A 111 30.92 -26.54 -14.53
C PRO A 111 31.12 -27.58 -15.63
N PHE A 112 32.29 -27.55 -16.28
CA PHE A 112 32.59 -28.40 -17.43
C PHE A 112 32.49 -29.90 -17.10
N PHE A 113 32.81 -30.26 -15.85
CA PHE A 113 32.73 -31.61 -15.35
C PHE A 113 31.32 -32.22 -15.42
N ASP A 114 30.29 -31.43 -15.10
CA ASP A 114 28.90 -31.89 -15.15
C ASP A 114 28.42 -32.18 -16.58
N LEU A 115 29.06 -31.54 -17.58
CA LEU A 115 28.82 -31.82 -19.00
C LEU A 115 29.45 -33.14 -19.43
N LEU A 116 30.71 -33.39 -19.02
CA LEU A 116 31.40 -34.65 -19.30
C LEU A 116 30.71 -35.85 -18.67
N GLN A 117 30.19 -35.67 -17.47
CA GLN A 117 29.45 -36.71 -16.74
C GLN A 117 27.97 -36.83 -17.16
N HIS A 118 27.51 -36.01 -18.11
CA HIS A 118 26.12 -35.97 -18.55
C HIS A 118 25.09 -35.75 -17.43
N ARG A 119 25.45 -35.08 -16.33
CA ARG A 119 24.56 -34.90 -15.16
C ARG A 119 23.28 -34.15 -15.51
N TYR A 120 23.36 -33.19 -16.43
CA TYR A 120 22.17 -32.48 -16.91
C TYR A 120 21.19 -33.38 -17.68
N LYS A 121 21.69 -34.40 -18.40
CA LYS A 121 20.85 -35.41 -19.04
C LYS A 121 20.14 -36.22 -17.96
N GLU A 122 20.85 -36.64 -16.91
CA GLU A 122 20.27 -37.41 -15.80
C GLU A 122 19.19 -36.62 -15.07
N LEU A 123 19.48 -35.37 -14.70
CA LEU A 123 18.50 -34.45 -14.07
C LEU A 123 17.25 -34.28 -14.95
N TRP A 124 17.43 -34.10 -16.26
CA TRP A 124 16.30 -33.97 -17.17
C TRP A 124 15.46 -35.25 -17.24
N MET A 125 16.11 -36.43 -17.29
CA MET A 125 15.42 -37.72 -17.28
C MET A 125 14.64 -37.94 -15.97
N GLU A 126 15.20 -37.53 -14.82
CA GLU A 126 14.52 -37.57 -13.53
C GLU A 126 13.31 -36.64 -13.49
N GLU A 127 13.43 -35.41 -13.98
CA GLU A 127 12.31 -34.49 -14.12
C GLU A 127 11.20 -35.08 -15.00
N GLN A 128 11.55 -35.69 -16.14
CA GLN A 128 10.55 -36.34 -16.99
C GLN A 128 9.87 -37.51 -16.28
N ARG A 129 10.62 -38.35 -15.57
CA ARG A 129 10.06 -39.45 -14.76
C ARG A 129 9.12 -38.91 -13.68
N ALA A 130 9.50 -37.83 -12.99
CA ALA A 130 8.68 -37.19 -11.97
C ALA A 130 7.39 -36.61 -12.57
N ARG A 131 7.48 -35.91 -13.70
CA ARG A 131 6.31 -35.39 -14.44
C ARG A 131 5.35 -36.51 -14.85
N THR A 132 5.87 -37.59 -15.42
CA THR A 132 5.07 -38.75 -15.81
C THR A 132 4.39 -39.41 -14.60
N ARG A 133 5.10 -39.54 -13.46
CA ARG A 133 4.50 -40.03 -12.20
C ARG A 133 3.35 -39.15 -11.73
N VAL A 134 3.53 -37.82 -11.70
CA VAL A 134 2.48 -36.87 -11.32
C VAL A 134 1.29 -36.97 -12.27
N GLN A 135 1.52 -37.02 -13.58
CA GLN A 135 0.44 -37.18 -14.57
C GLN A 135 -0.31 -38.51 -14.39
N HIS A 136 0.39 -39.61 -14.14
CA HIS A 136 -0.26 -40.89 -13.87
C HIS A 136 -1.10 -40.87 -12.58
N VAL A 137 -0.63 -40.22 -11.52
CA VAL A 137 -1.40 -40.07 -10.28
C VAL A 137 -2.64 -39.21 -10.52
N VAL A 138 -2.51 -38.08 -11.23
CA VAL A 138 -3.65 -37.22 -11.56
C VAL A 138 -4.66 -37.99 -12.42
N LYS A 139 -4.23 -38.70 -13.47
CA LYS A 139 -5.10 -39.54 -14.30
C LYS A 139 -5.77 -40.66 -13.49
N LYS A 140 -5.05 -41.33 -12.59
CA LYS A 140 -5.62 -42.35 -11.68
C LYS A 140 -6.62 -41.77 -10.67
N LYS A 141 -6.45 -40.52 -10.22
CA LYS A 141 -7.45 -39.83 -9.38
C LYS A 141 -8.67 -39.40 -10.19
N LEU A 142 -8.48 -39.10 -11.47
CA LEU A 142 -9.51 -38.71 -12.42
C LEU A 142 -10.07 -39.93 -13.16
N GLN A 143 -10.39 -41.02 -12.44
CA GLN A 143 -10.93 -42.23 -13.05
C GLN A 143 -12.13 -41.88 -13.97
N PRO A 144 -12.16 -42.31 -15.24
CA PRO A 144 -13.19 -41.91 -16.22
C PRO A 144 -14.63 -42.40 -15.93
N GLY A 145 -14.88 -42.98 -14.75
CA GLY A 145 -16.19 -43.46 -14.32
C GLY A 145 -16.60 -43.00 -12.92
N ALA A 146 -15.76 -42.25 -12.20
CA ALA A 146 -16.13 -41.70 -10.90
C ALA A 146 -16.89 -40.38 -11.13
N VAL A 147 -18.21 -40.43 -11.03
CA VAL A 147 -19.07 -39.23 -11.04
C VAL A 147 -18.58 -38.31 -9.92
N ARG A 148 -18.18 -37.08 -10.28
CA ARG A 148 -17.75 -36.08 -9.30
C ARG A 148 -18.90 -35.85 -8.33
N GLU A 149 -18.71 -36.24 -7.08
CA GLU A 149 -19.73 -36.02 -6.06
C GLU A 149 -19.97 -34.52 -5.88
N ASN A 150 -21.23 -34.11 -6.00
CA ASN A 150 -21.66 -32.74 -5.76
C ASN A 150 -22.01 -32.58 -4.28
N ARG A 151 -22.06 -31.33 -3.79
CA ARG A 151 -22.42 -31.04 -2.39
C ARG A 151 -23.71 -31.75 -1.94
N ALA A 152 -24.67 -31.91 -2.85
CA ALA A 152 -25.92 -32.62 -2.60
C ALA A 152 -25.76 -34.13 -2.37
N SER A 153 -24.88 -34.83 -3.09
CA SER A 153 -24.65 -36.28 -2.88
C SER A 153 -23.89 -36.53 -1.59
N PHE A 154 -22.91 -35.68 -1.28
CA PHE A 154 -22.17 -35.71 -0.01
C PHE A 154 -23.09 -35.54 1.20
N LEU A 155 -24.00 -34.54 1.16
CA LEU A 155 -24.97 -34.30 2.24
C LEU A 155 -26.02 -35.42 2.40
N ARG A 156 -26.25 -36.25 1.38
CA ARG A 156 -27.10 -37.45 1.49
C ARG A 156 -26.38 -38.59 2.20
N ALA A 157 -25.09 -38.79 1.89
CA ALA A 157 -24.27 -39.83 2.52
C ALA A 157 -23.91 -39.47 3.97
N GLN A 158 -23.71 -38.18 4.25
CA GLN A 158 -23.41 -37.65 5.58
C GLN A 158 -24.51 -36.65 5.98
N PRO A 159 -25.65 -37.12 6.48
CA PRO A 159 -26.65 -36.23 7.04
C PRO A 159 -26.02 -35.43 8.18
N LEU A 160 -26.24 -34.12 8.18
CA LEU A 160 -25.80 -33.27 9.28
C LEU A 160 -26.46 -33.75 10.58
N PRO A 161 -25.75 -33.73 11.72
CA PRO A 161 -26.36 -34.07 13.00
C PRO A 161 -27.62 -33.23 13.17
N VAL A 162 -28.74 -33.90 13.42
CA VAL A 162 -30.04 -33.26 13.65
C VAL A 162 -29.86 -32.31 14.83
N LYS A 163 -29.81 -31.02 14.54
CA LYS A 163 -29.88 -30.01 15.58
C LYS A 163 -31.31 -30.05 16.09
N GLU A 164 -31.50 -30.28 17.38
CA GLU A 164 -32.79 -30.05 18.02
C GLU A 164 -33.09 -28.56 17.90
N GLU A 165 -33.85 -28.21 16.87
CA GLU A 165 -34.28 -26.84 16.66
C GLU A 165 -35.28 -26.51 17.78
N SER A 166 -34.78 -25.81 18.81
CA SER A 166 -35.63 -25.16 19.78
C SER A 166 -36.42 -24.07 19.08
N PHE A 167 -37.59 -24.44 18.57
CA PHE A 167 -38.47 -23.60 17.75
C PHE A 167 -38.87 -22.28 18.43
N TRP A 168 -38.68 -22.19 19.75
CA TRP A 168 -39.08 -21.05 20.58
C TRP A 168 -37.93 -20.37 21.34
N HIS A 169 -36.67 -20.73 21.08
CA HIS A 169 -35.51 -20.12 21.76
C HIS A 169 -34.53 -19.50 20.76
N PRO A 170 -34.70 -18.21 20.41
CA PRO A 170 -33.77 -17.52 19.53
C PRO A 170 -32.37 -17.42 20.17
N GLN A 171 -31.33 -17.90 19.47
CA GLN A 171 -29.93 -17.94 19.94
C GLN A 171 -29.39 -16.61 20.47
N ARG A 172 -29.96 -15.46 20.07
CA ARG A 172 -29.55 -14.13 20.56
C ARG A 172 -29.81 -13.93 22.06
N TYR A 173 -30.67 -14.74 22.68
CA TYR A 173 -31.04 -14.61 24.09
C TYR A 173 -30.23 -15.52 25.03
N GLU A 174 -29.43 -16.45 24.52
CA GLU A 174 -28.59 -17.36 25.32
C GLU A 174 -27.49 -16.64 26.11
N LYS A 175 -27.09 -15.44 25.68
CA LYS A 175 -25.96 -14.69 26.25
C LYS A 175 -26.30 -13.74 27.40
N VAL A 176 -27.55 -13.72 27.89
CA VAL A 176 -28.01 -12.72 28.88
C VAL A 176 -28.38 -13.34 30.23
N GLN A 177 -27.72 -14.42 30.65
CA GLN A 177 -27.84 -14.95 32.01
C GLN A 177 -26.80 -14.31 32.95
N THR A 178 -26.90 -13.00 33.19
CA THR A 178 -26.33 -12.39 34.40
C THR A 178 -27.33 -11.38 34.96
N PRO A 179 -27.97 -11.65 36.11
CA PRO A 179 -28.83 -10.66 36.74
C PRO A 179 -27.95 -9.64 37.50
N HIS A 180 -27.74 -8.48 36.89
CA HIS A 180 -27.24 -7.29 37.58
C HIS A 180 -28.38 -6.62 38.36
N CYS A 181 -28.72 -7.11 39.55
CA CYS A 181 -29.52 -6.34 40.50
C CYS A 181 -28.88 -6.46 41.88
N PRO A 182 -28.26 -5.41 42.43
CA PRO A 182 -27.98 -5.33 43.85
C PRO A 182 -29.24 -4.83 44.58
N THR A 183 -29.55 -5.51 45.68
CA THR A 183 -30.44 -5.06 46.78
C THR A 183 -29.89 -3.83 47.46
#